data_AF-A0A969D0J7-F1
#
_entry.id   AF-A0A969D0J7-F1
#
_cell.length_a   1.000
_cell.length_b   1.000
_cell.length_c   1.000
_cell.angle_alpha   90.00
_cell.angle_beta   90.00
_cell.angle_gamma   90.00
#
_symmetry.space_group_name_H-M   'P 1'
#
loop_
_entity.id
_entity.type
_entity.pdbx_description
1 polymer ?
#
loop_
_entity_poly.entity_id
_entity_poly.type
_entity_poly.pdbx_seq_one_letter_code
_entity_poly.pdbx_strand_id
1 'polypeptide(L)' 'MTLVICLLIVGWVAAAVIGTQAYFLGEQTKPIHNRNWKSESFETIAKSVTGRDIDYANRVPAYRMDAFVSNNLPG' A
#
# COMPACT_ATOMS: atom_id res chain seq x y z
N MET A 1 -33.22 -21.38 -3.66
CA MET A 1 -32.02 -21.11 -4.49
C MET A 1 -31.62 -19.64 -4.47
N THR A 2 -32.54 -18.70 -4.68
CA THR A 2 -32.27 -17.24 -4.66
C THR A 2 -31.48 -16.77 -3.43
N LEU A 3 -31.92 -17.13 -2.22
CA LEU A 3 -31.25 -16.69 -0.98
C LEU A 3 -29.82 -17.20 -0.85
N VAL A 4 -29.55 -18.44 -1.25
CA VAL A 4 -28.21 -19.03 -1.21
C VAL A 4 -27.28 -18.30 -2.17
N ILE A 5 -27.75 -18.01 -3.39
CA ILE A 5 -26.98 -17.26 -4.39
C ILE A 5 -26.69 -15.84 -3.89
N CYS A 6 -27.69 -15.15 -3.33
CA CYS A 6 -27.50 -13.82 -2.75
C CYS A 6 -26.44 -13.83 -1.63
N LEU A 7 -26.49 -14.83 -0.75
CA LEU A 7 -25.52 -14.96 0.34
C LEU A 7 -24.10 -15.17 -0.18
N LEU A 8 -23.92 -15.99 -1.22
CA LEU A 8 -22.61 -16.20 -1.85
C LEU A 8 -22.09 -14.93 -2.51
N ILE A 9 -22.93 -14.19 -3.23
CA ILE A 9 -22.54 -12.93 -3.87
C ILE A 9 -22.13 -11.89 -2.82
N VAL A 10 -22.95 -11.69 -1.79
CA VAL A 10 -22.65 -10.73 -0.72
C VAL A 10 -21.38 -11.12 0.04
N GLY A 11 -21.22 -12.40 0.37
CA GLY A 11 -20.01 -12.90 1.03
C GLY A 11 -18.76 -12.69 0.18
N TRP A 12 -18.84 -12.94 -1.13
CA TRP A 12 -17.74 -12.70 -2.05
C TRP A 12 -17.38 -11.21 -2.17
N VAL A 13 -18.39 -10.33 -2.31
CA VAL A 13 -18.18 -8.88 -2.35
C VAL A 13 -17.54 -8.38 -1.05
N ALA A 14 -18.02 -8.86 0.10
CA ALA A 14 -17.46 -8.50 1.40
C ALA A 14 -15.99 -8.92 1.50
N ALA A 15 -15.65 -10.15 1.10
CA ALA A 15 -14.28 -10.64 1.09
C ALA A 15 -13.37 -9.82 0.16
N ALA A 16 -13.84 -9.46 -1.03
CA ALA A 16 -13.10 -8.62 -1.96
C ALA A 16 -12.81 -7.24 -1.35
N VAL A 17 -13.83 -6.58 -0.80
CA VAL A 17 -13.69 -5.24 -0.18
C VAL A 17 -12.73 -5.26 1.01
N ILE A 18 -12.83 -6.27 1.88
CA ILE A 18 -11.93 -6.41 3.03
C ILE A 18 -10.50 -6.68 2.57
N GLY A 19 -10.31 -7.58 1.59
CA GLY A 19 -8.99 -7.89 1.05
C GLY A 19 -8.32 -6.68 0.41
N THR A 20 -9.07 -5.88 -0.35
CA THR A 20 -8.55 -4.64 -0.95
C THR A 20 -8.14 -3.63 0.13
N GLN A 21 -8.96 -3.41 1.16
CA GLN A 21 -8.58 -2.52 2.26
C GLN A 21 -7.33 -3.02 3.01
N ALA A 22 -7.25 -4.31 3.31
CA ALA A 22 -6.11 -4.91 4.00
C ALA A 22 -4.81 -4.76 3.21
N TYR A 23 -4.86 -4.93 1.89
CA TYR A 23 -3.70 -4.73 1.01
C TYR A 23 -3.15 -3.30 1.11
N PHE A 24 -4.00 -2.28 0.95
CA PHE A 24 -3.56 -0.89 0.97
C PHE A 24 -3.07 -0.45 2.35
N LEU A 25 -3.74 -0.88 3.43
CA LEU A 25 -3.27 -0.64 4.79
C LEU A 25 -1.91 -1.31 5.06
N GLY A 26 -1.72 -2.54 4.57
CA GLY A 26 -0.42 -3.24 4.67
C GLY A 26 0.69 -2.48 3.95
N GLU A 27 0.45 -2.07 2.70
CA GLU A 27 1.43 -1.30 1.91
C GLU A 27 1.69 0.10 2.49
N GLN A 28 0.80 0.64 3.33
CA GLN A 28 1.07 1.86 4.11
C GLN A 28 2.11 1.66 5.22
N THR A 29 2.28 0.45 5.76
CA THR A 29 3.23 0.17 6.87
C THR A 29 4.55 -0.46 6.41
N LYS A 30 4.59 -0.97 5.18
CA LYS A 30 5.75 -1.65 4.62
C LYS A 30 6.95 -0.70 4.46
N PRO A 31 8.18 -1.20 4.65
CA PRO A 31 9.36 -0.44 4.29
C PRO A 31 9.42 -0.17 2.79
N ILE A 32 9.49 1.10 2.40
CA ILE A 32 9.47 1.52 1.00
C ILE A 32 10.84 2.01 0.51
N HIS A 33 11.10 1.78 -0.78
CA HIS A 33 12.27 2.32 -1.46
C HIS A 33 12.14 3.84 -1.67
N ASN A 34 13.26 4.56 -1.64
CA ASN A 34 13.30 6.02 -1.79
C ASN A 34 12.62 6.51 -3.09
N ARG A 35 12.68 5.70 -4.15
CA ARG A 35 12.05 5.97 -5.46
C ARG A 35 10.52 5.93 -5.44
N ASN A 36 9.94 5.19 -4.50
CA ASN A 36 8.49 5.05 -4.33
C ASN A 36 7.99 5.82 -3.09
N TRP A 37 8.86 6.66 -2.50
CA TRP A 37 8.58 7.42 -1.27
C TRP A 37 7.47 8.44 -1.45
N LYS A 38 7.36 9.04 -2.64
CA LYS A 38 6.34 10.05 -2.98
C LYS A 38 5.55 9.64 -4.22
N SER A 39 4.82 8.53 -4.13
CA SER A 39 3.89 8.13 -5.20
C SER A 39 2.51 8.74 -4.92
N GLU A 40 2.25 9.91 -5.52
CA GLU A 40 0.99 10.65 -5.38
C GLU A 40 -0.23 9.85 -5.90
N SER A 41 -0.04 9.07 -6.97
CA SER A 41 -1.07 8.21 -7.51
C SER A 41 -1.42 7.07 -6.55
N PHE A 42 -0.41 6.48 -5.90
CA PHE A 42 -0.65 5.47 -4.86
C PHE A 42 -1.36 6.09 -3.66
N GLU A 43 -0.95 7.28 -3.21
CA GLU A 43 -1.57 7.96 -2.07
C GLU A 43 -3.05 8.28 -2.33
N THR A 44 -3.37 8.79 -3.51
CA THR A 44 -4.75 9.11 -3.91
C THR A 44 -5.64 7.86 -3.89
N ILE A 45 -5.16 6.74 -4.44
CA ILE A 45 -5.91 5.47 -4.48
C ILE A 45 -5.99 4.86 -3.08
N ALA A 46 -4.90 4.85 -2.32
CA ALA A 46 -4.88 4.31 -0.97
C ALA A 46 -5.86 5.06 -0.06
N LYS A 47 -5.94 6.39 -0.17
CA LYS A 47 -6.89 7.21 0.57
C LYS A 47 -8.33 6.92 0.15
N SER A 48 -8.62 6.79 -1.15
CA SER A 48 -9.98 6.50 -1.61
C SER A 48 -10.48 5.10 -1.20
N VAL A 49 -9.56 4.14 -1.07
CA VAL A 49 -9.87 2.76 -0.66
C VAL A 49 -9.97 2.61 0.86
N THR A 50 -9.05 3.22 1.62
CA THR A 50 -8.92 2.99 3.07
C THR A 50 -9.54 4.10 3.93
N GLY A 51 -9.83 5.25 3.34
CA GLY A 51 -10.27 6.46 4.05
C GLY A 51 -9.20 7.06 4.95
N ARG A 52 -7.94 6.60 4.87
CA ARG A 52 -6.82 7.06 5.71
C ARG A 52 -5.73 7.69 4.86
N ASP A 53 -5.26 8.83 5.32
CA ASP A 53 -4.03 9.44 4.81
C ASP A 53 -2.82 8.56 5.16
N ILE A 54 -1.79 8.64 4.32
CA ILE A 54 -0.55 7.91 4.55
C ILE A 54 0.24 8.61 5.66
N ASP A 55 0.41 7.93 6.78
CA ASP A 55 1.31 8.40 7.83
C ASP A 55 2.76 8.02 7.51
N TYR A 56 3.50 9.00 6.97
CA TYR A 56 4.91 8.85 6.65
C TYR A 56 5.83 8.71 7.87
N ALA A 57 5.35 8.99 9.09
CA ALA A 57 6.10 8.73 10.32
C ALA A 57 6.14 7.23 10.66
N ASN A 58 5.13 6.47 10.25
CA ASN A 58 5.05 5.02 10.43
C ASN A 58 5.69 4.23 9.28
N ARG A 59 6.10 4.89 8.20
CA ARG A 59 6.85 4.28 7.10
C ARG A 59 8.34 4.33 7.39
N VAL A 60 8.96 3.18 7.64
CA VAL A 60 10.41 3.08 7.83
C VAL A 60 11.08 2.89 6.47
N PRO A 61 12.14 3.64 6.10
CA PRO A 61 12.86 3.40 4.85
C PRO A 61 13.48 2.00 4.84
N ALA A 62 13.23 1.22 3.77
CA ALA A 62 13.67 -0.17 3.64
C ALA A 62 15.20 -0.33 3.62
N TYR A 63 15.91 0.67 3.08
CA TYR A 63 17.36 0.67 2.97
C TYR A 63 17.88 2.11 3.14
N ARG A 64 18.78 2.33 4.11
CA ARG A 64 19.55 3.59 4.24
C ARG A 64 20.76 3.68 3.32
N MET A 65 20.97 2.67 2.47
CA MET A 65 22.03 2.69 1.47
C MET A 65 21.46 3.22 0.17
N ASP A 66 21.72 4.49 -0.07
CA ASP A 66 21.48 5.14 -1.34
C ASP A 66 22.31 4.42 -2.41
N ALA A 67 21.65 3.74 -3.35
CA ALA A 67 22.30 2.99 -4.43
C ALA A 67 23.16 3.88 -5.36
N PHE A 68 23.15 5.20 -5.14
CA PHE A 68 23.92 6.20 -5.88
C PHE A 68 25.10 6.81 -5.11
N VAL A 69 25.39 6.39 -3.88
CA VAL A 69 26.58 6.89 -3.13
C VAL A 69 27.91 6.28 -3.63
N SER A 70 27.90 5.39 -4.63
CA SER A 70 29.14 4.79 -5.14
C SER A 70 29.87 5.61 -6.23
N ASN A 71 29.42 6.80 -6.62
CA ASN A 71 30.00 7.50 -7.77
C ASN A 71 30.92 8.70 -7.44
N ASN A 72 31.55 8.75 -6.27
CA ASN A 72 32.47 9.85 -5.94
C ASN A 72 33.63 9.45 -5.01
N LEU A 73 34.22 8.26 -5.20
CA LEU A 73 35.58 8.01 -4.72
C LEU A 73 36.55 8.35 -5.85
N PRO A 74 37.26 9.50 -5.79
CA PRO A 74 38.41 9.72 -6.65
C PRO A 74 39.50 8.73 -6.24
N GLY A 75 39.83 7.82 -7.15
CA GLY A 75 41.08 7.08 -7.16
C GLY A 75 42.01 7.71 -8.19
#